data_AF-A0A164P303-F1
#
_entry.id   AF-A0A164P303-F1
#
_cell.length_a   1.000
_cell.length_b   1.000
_cell.length_c   1.000
_cell.angle_alpha   90.00
_cell.angle_beta   90.00
_cell.angle_gamma   90.00
#
_symmetry.space_group_name_H-M   'P 1'
#
loop_
_entity.id
_entity.type
_entity.pdbx_description
1 polymer ?
#
loop_
_entity_poly.entity_id
_entity_poly.type
_entity_poly.pdbx_seq_one_letter_code
_entity_poly.pdbx_strand_id
1 'polypeptide(L)'
;MPANFQCNSEPRVQLTKSRISYFCKMSVHLRSTVRRALLLANRAGNGPIAITGQRAALGNASAMGSAAASPNPKPSIRTNVYENNIVTSPYADCEFHDMTLTQKFFESAVRWPDKIALECGISGRRYTYNTMSQAVRRFGSALTRMGFIQGEVMGIIAPNLPEFPIAMFGAAGAGMPVALVNPTYTADEIARQMTLVEATCLFGVSEMAETLKAVAQLCPTVRRIVLLGPSQDGCASYQDMMQDSGDLFNDNIKVGFVFVWFCNACVEITSPFS
;
A
#
# COMPACT_ATOMS: atom_id res chain seq x y z
N MET A 1 28.97 -33.18 36.41
CA MET A 1 29.80 -32.19 35.69
C MET A 1 29.25 -32.05 34.27
N PRO A 2 28.62 -30.92 33.90
CA PRO A 2 28.40 -30.59 32.50
C PRO A 2 29.46 -29.60 32.01
N ALA A 3 29.86 -29.79 30.76
CA ALA A 3 30.91 -29.05 30.07
C ALA A 3 30.51 -27.60 29.76
N ASN A 4 31.44 -26.69 30.00
CA ASN A 4 31.41 -25.30 29.58
C ASN A 4 31.45 -25.20 28.05
N PHE A 5 30.51 -24.46 27.46
CA PHE A 5 30.69 -23.84 26.14
C PHE A 5 30.62 -22.32 26.31
N GLN A 6 31.79 -21.68 26.25
CA GLN A 6 31.94 -20.23 26.20
C GLN A 6 31.47 -19.71 24.83
N CYS A 7 30.55 -18.76 24.85
CA CYS A 7 30.14 -18.01 23.68
C CYS A 7 31.18 -16.90 23.43
N ASN A 8 32.02 -17.08 22.41
CA ASN A 8 32.93 -16.03 21.95
C ASN A 8 32.11 -14.92 21.27
N SER A 9 32.23 -13.72 21.81
CA SER A 9 31.68 -12.47 21.28
C SER A 9 32.48 -12.00 20.06
N GLU A 10 31.89 -12.10 18.87
CA GLU A 10 32.33 -11.35 17.69
C GLU A 10 31.62 -9.99 17.62
N PRO A 11 32.26 -8.93 17.06
CA PRO A 11 31.78 -7.56 17.20
C PRO A 11 30.58 -7.26 16.29
N ARG A 12 29.56 -6.60 16.86
CA ARG A 12 28.43 -6.00 16.15
C ARG A 12 28.93 -5.09 15.02
N VAL A 13 28.71 -5.49 13.78
CA VAL A 13 28.84 -4.62 12.61
C VAL A 13 27.70 -3.59 12.67
N GLN A 14 28.02 -2.35 13.01
CA GLN A 14 27.10 -1.22 12.86
C GLN A 14 26.91 -0.93 11.37
N LEU A 15 25.72 -1.20 10.83
CA LEU A 15 25.36 -0.87 9.47
C LEU A 15 24.88 0.58 9.40
N THR A 16 25.67 1.45 8.77
CA THR A 16 25.32 2.86 8.52
C THR A 16 24.26 3.00 7.41
N LYS A 17 23.55 4.14 7.44
CA LYS A 17 22.35 4.61 6.71
C LYS A 17 22.16 4.33 5.19
N SER A 18 22.99 3.53 4.51
CA SER A 18 22.98 3.44 3.03
C SER A 18 22.29 2.21 2.41
N ARG A 19 21.56 1.37 3.16
CA ARG A 19 21.05 0.08 2.64
C ARG A 19 19.52 -0.11 2.54
N ILE A 20 18.71 0.94 2.66
CA ILE A 20 17.23 0.84 2.59
C ILE A 20 16.69 0.67 1.15
N SER A 21 17.50 0.86 0.09
CA SER A 21 16.97 0.92 -1.29
C SER A 21 16.77 -0.43 -2.02
N TYR A 22 17.12 -1.60 -1.45
CA TYR A 22 17.22 -2.83 -2.25
C TYR A 22 15.95 -3.68 -2.38
N PHE A 23 14.92 -3.48 -1.55
CA PHE A 23 13.79 -4.41 -1.52
C PHE A 23 12.64 -4.11 -2.51
N CYS A 24 12.58 -2.91 -3.09
CA CYS A 24 11.49 -2.53 -4.01
C CYS A 24 11.61 -3.16 -5.43
N LYS A 25 12.73 -3.82 -5.77
CA LYS A 25 12.97 -4.37 -7.13
C LYS A 25 12.31 -5.73 -7.40
N MET A 26 11.95 -6.51 -6.38
CA MET A 26 11.57 -7.92 -6.57
C MET A 26 10.10 -8.12 -7.03
N SER A 27 9.16 -7.32 -6.52
CA SER A 27 7.73 -7.45 -6.87
C SER A 27 7.38 -6.89 -8.26
N VAL A 28 8.18 -5.96 -8.78
CA VAL A 28 8.05 -5.45 -10.16
C VAL A 28 8.57 -6.48 -11.18
N HIS A 29 9.54 -7.31 -10.78
CA HIS A 29 10.11 -8.33 -11.65
C HIS A 29 9.08 -9.41 -12.03
N LEU A 30 8.25 -9.90 -11.09
CA LEU A 30 7.32 -11.00 -11.35
C LEU A 30 6.24 -10.66 -12.41
N ARG A 31 5.67 -9.43 -12.36
CA ARG A 31 4.71 -8.97 -13.38
C ARG A 31 5.36 -8.68 -14.74
N SER A 32 6.62 -8.26 -14.72
CA SER A 32 7.38 -8.02 -15.96
C SER A 32 7.77 -9.34 -16.66
N THR A 33 8.08 -10.40 -15.90
CA THR A 33 8.48 -11.71 -16.46
C THR A 33 7.31 -12.41 -17.13
N VAL A 34 6.10 -12.41 -16.53
CA VAL A 34 4.90 -13.03 -17.13
C VAL A 34 4.46 -12.29 -18.40
N ARG A 35 4.49 -10.95 -18.39
CA ARG A 35 4.17 -10.13 -19.57
C ARG A 35 5.20 -10.28 -20.68
N ARG A 36 6.48 -10.48 -20.34
CA ARG A 36 7.57 -10.74 -21.30
C ARG A 36 7.51 -12.16 -21.85
N ALA A 37 7.14 -13.15 -21.04
CA ALA A 37 6.90 -14.52 -21.47
C ALA A 37 5.70 -14.63 -22.43
N LEU A 38 4.59 -13.95 -22.16
CA LEU A 38 3.43 -13.89 -23.06
C LEU A 38 3.75 -13.20 -24.40
N LEU A 39 4.56 -12.13 -24.37
CA LEU A 39 4.95 -11.42 -25.59
C LEU A 39 5.97 -12.19 -26.43
N LEU A 40 6.83 -13.00 -25.79
CA LEU A 40 7.75 -13.89 -26.49
C LEU A 40 7.02 -15.10 -27.07
N ALA A 41 6.03 -15.65 -26.36
CA ALA A 41 5.16 -16.72 -26.87
C ALA A 41 4.34 -16.29 -28.09
N ASN A 42 3.90 -15.02 -28.17
CA ASN A 42 3.17 -14.48 -29.33
C ASN A 42 4.07 -14.07 -30.51
N ARG A 43 5.38 -13.88 -30.31
CA ARG A 43 6.33 -13.59 -31.40
C ARG A 43 6.91 -14.85 -32.03
N ALA A 44 6.97 -15.95 -31.28
CA ALA A 44 7.37 -17.27 -31.77
C ALA A 44 6.18 -17.99 -32.41
N GLY A 45 5.59 -17.40 -33.45
CA GLY A 45 4.63 -18.11 -34.29
C GLY A 45 5.36 -19.04 -35.27
N ASN A 46 5.33 -20.34 -34.99
CA ASN A 46 5.33 -21.39 -36.01
C ASN A 46 4.26 -22.42 -35.63
N GLY A 47 3.10 -22.37 -36.30
CA GLY A 47 2.10 -23.44 -36.36
C GLY A 47 0.99 -23.44 -35.28
N PRO A 48 -0.23 -23.91 -35.59
CA PRO A 48 -1.45 -23.58 -34.85
C PRO A 48 -1.70 -24.53 -33.68
N ILE A 49 -2.10 -23.98 -32.53
CA ILE A 49 -2.86 -24.74 -31.53
C ILE A 49 -4.30 -24.25 -31.63
N ALA A 50 -5.14 -25.11 -32.19
CA ALA A 50 -6.58 -24.90 -32.25
C ALA A 50 -7.16 -24.90 -30.83
N ILE A 51 -7.81 -23.81 -30.46
CA ILE A 51 -8.81 -23.81 -29.39
C ILE A 51 -10.15 -23.48 -30.07
N THR A 52 -10.93 -24.54 -30.28
CA THR A 52 -12.29 -24.50 -30.78
C THR A 52 -13.21 -23.85 -29.75
N GLY A 53 -13.99 -22.84 -30.15
CA GLY A 53 -15.08 -22.31 -29.31
C GLY A 53 -15.52 -20.87 -29.62
N GLN A 54 -16.34 -20.74 -30.67
CA GLN A 54 -17.30 -19.63 -30.94
C GLN A 54 -16.76 -18.20 -31.09
N ARG A 55 -16.40 -17.86 -32.33
CA ARG A 55 -16.53 -16.50 -32.87
C ARG A 55 -17.98 -16.28 -33.30
N ALA A 56 -18.72 -15.43 -32.58
CA ALA A 56 -19.82 -14.68 -33.18
C ALA A 56 -19.21 -13.45 -33.86
N ALA A 57 -19.40 -13.37 -35.17
CA ALA A 57 -18.96 -12.30 -36.03
C ALA A 57 -19.65 -10.97 -35.67
N LEU A 58 -18.90 -9.88 -35.66
CA LEU A 58 -19.42 -8.54 -35.97
C LEU A 58 -18.25 -7.65 -36.46
N GLY A 59 -18.31 -7.35 -37.76
CA GLY A 59 -17.99 -6.05 -38.35
C GLY A 59 -16.58 -5.48 -38.19
N ASN A 60 -15.78 -5.61 -39.26
CA ASN A 60 -14.68 -4.70 -39.52
C ASN A 60 -15.20 -3.26 -39.64
N ALA A 61 -14.83 -2.39 -38.71
CA ALA A 61 -14.85 -0.94 -38.90
C ALA A 61 -13.41 -0.43 -38.75
N SER A 62 -12.79 -0.13 -39.89
CA SER A 62 -11.53 0.57 -40.01
C SER A 62 -11.67 1.98 -39.45
N ALA A 63 -11.20 2.20 -38.23
CA ALA A 63 -10.89 3.53 -37.71
C ALA A 63 -9.37 3.69 -37.71
N MET A 64 -8.85 4.46 -38.68
CA MET A 64 -7.50 4.99 -38.66
C MET A 64 -7.37 5.97 -37.49
N GLY A 65 -7.07 5.44 -36.30
CA GLY A 65 -6.59 6.22 -35.16
C GLY A 65 -5.07 6.32 -35.22
N SER A 66 -4.57 7.49 -35.58
CA SER A 66 -3.16 7.86 -35.43
C SER A 66 -2.70 7.53 -34.00
N ALA A 67 -1.80 6.55 -33.87
CA ALA A 67 -1.10 6.27 -32.63
C ALA A 67 -0.17 7.46 -32.36
N ALA A 68 -0.65 8.43 -31.57
CA ALA A 68 0.20 9.50 -31.06
C ALA A 68 1.36 8.85 -30.30
N ALA A 69 2.57 9.01 -30.82
CA ALA A 69 3.79 8.53 -30.21
C ALA A 69 3.91 9.13 -28.79
N SER A 70 4.25 8.29 -27.81
CA SER A 70 4.65 8.75 -26.48
C SER A 70 5.77 9.80 -26.64
N PRO A 71 5.65 11.01 -26.05
CA PRO A 71 6.59 12.11 -26.27
C PRO A 71 8.01 11.82 -25.75
N ASN A 72 8.17 10.76 -24.95
CA ASN A 72 9.47 10.27 -24.53
C ASN A 72 9.78 8.93 -25.22
N PRO A 73 10.77 8.87 -26.13
CA PRO A 73 11.31 7.60 -26.59
C PRO A 73 11.88 6.84 -25.39
N LYS A 74 11.63 5.53 -25.31
CA LYS A 74 12.27 4.69 -24.30
C LYS A 74 13.78 4.85 -24.46
N PRO A 75 14.52 5.25 -23.41
CA PRO A 75 15.96 5.43 -23.53
C PRO A 75 16.58 4.11 -23.98
N SER A 76 17.39 4.16 -25.03
CA SER A 76 18.25 3.06 -25.39
C SER A 76 19.18 2.83 -24.19
N ILE A 77 19.11 1.64 -23.60
CA ILE A 77 20.04 1.27 -22.54
C ILE A 77 21.43 1.37 -23.15
N ARG A 78 22.21 2.38 -22.75
CA ARG A 78 23.63 2.42 -23.05
C ARG A 78 24.25 1.26 -22.30
N THR A 79 24.39 0.12 -22.96
CA THR A 79 25.40 -0.86 -22.60
C THR A 79 26.73 -0.13 -22.77
N ASN A 80 27.36 0.29 -21.66
CA ASN A 80 28.80 0.21 -21.45
C ASN A 80 29.24 0.78 -20.10
N VAL A 81 30.24 0.10 -19.54
CA VAL A 81 31.08 0.41 -18.36
C VAL A 81 30.41 0.20 -16.99
N TYR A 82 30.53 -1.03 -16.49
CA TYR A 82 30.39 -1.32 -15.07
C TYR A 82 31.66 -0.86 -14.36
N GLU A 83 31.64 0.30 -13.71
CA GLU A 83 32.70 0.64 -12.76
C GLU A 83 32.49 -0.20 -11.49
N ASN A 84 33.51 -0.98 -11.10
CA ASN A 84 33.51 -1.76 -9.85
C ASN A 84 32.29 -2.69 -9.65
N ASN A 85 31.72 -3.26 -10.73
CA ASN A 85 30.49 -4.06 -10.69
C ASN A 85 29.25 -3.33 -10.12
N ILE A 86 29.22 -2.00 -10.15
CA ILE A 86 28.06 -1.20 -9.75
C ILE A 86 27.30 -0.75 -11.00
N VAL A 87 25.99 -0.97 -11.01
CA VAL A 87 25.08 -0.46 -12.05
C VAL A 87 24.38 0.77 -11.50
N THR A 88 24.75 1.96 -11.99
CA THR A 88 24.11 3.22 -11.63
C THR A 88 22.92 3.54 -12.52
N SER A 89 21.95 4.27 -11.97
CA SER A 89 20.80 4.75 -12.74
C SER A 89 21.27 5.74 -13.81
N PRO A 90 20.74 5.68 -15.04
CA PRO A 90 21.03 6.70 -16.05
C PRO A 90 20.32 8.04 -15.77
N TYR A 91 19.41 8.07 -14.79
CA TYR A 91 18.71 9.28 -14.35
C TYR A 91 19.42 9.90 -13.16
N ALA A 92 19.43 11.24 -13.12
CA ALA A 92 19.94 12.01 -11.99
C ALA A 92 19.19 11.66 -10.70
N ASP A 93 19.86 11.87 -9.57
CA ASP A 93 19.25 11.72 -8.25
C ASP A 93 18.07 12.67 -8.10
N CYS A 94 17.00 12.20 -7.48
CA CYS A 94 15.87 13.04 -7.14
C CYS A 94 16.16 13.83 -5.87
N GLU A 95 15.71 15.08 -5.82
CA GLU A 95 15.74 15.87 -4.60
C GLU A 95 14.76 15.30 -3.57
N PHE A 96 15.21 15.17 -2.33
CA PHE A 96 14.34 14.80 -1.23
C PHE A 96 13.53 16.02 -0.79
N HIS A 97 12.26 15.79 -0.44
CA HIS A 97 11.40 16.82 0.14
C HIS A 97 11.25 16.60 1.64
N ASP A 98 11.20 17.68 2.41
CA ASP A 98 11.01 17.65 3.87
C ASP A 98 9.54 17.45 4.30
N MET A 99 8.65 17.10 3.36
CA MET A 99 7.22 16.92 3.59
C MET A 99 6.84 15.45 3.71
N THR A 100 5.78 15.16 4.48
CA THR A 100 5.19 13.83 4.53
C THR A 100 4.42 13.52 3.25
N LEU A 101 4.19 12.23 2.96
CA LEU A 101 3.36 11.80 1.84
C LEU A 101 1.94 12.39 1.92
N THR A 102 1.38 12.47 3.14
CA THR A 102 0.07 13.08 3.40
C THR A 102 0.07 14.57 3.07
N GLN A 103 1.10 15.32 3.49
CA GLN A 103 1.25 16.74 3.14
C GLN A 103 1.35 16.94 1.62
N LYS A 104 2.12 16.10 0.93
CA LYS A 104 2.24 16.16 -0.53
C LYS A 104 0.91 15.88 -1.24
N PHE A 105 0.11 14.96 -0.70
CA PHE A 105 -1.23 14.69 -1.19
C PHE A 105 -2.14 15.92 -1.03
N PHE A 106 -2.16 16.58 0.13
CA PHE A 106 -2.97 17.78 0.33
C PHE A 106 -2.51 18.97 -0.52
N GLU A 107 -1.21 19.15 -0.72
CA GLU A 107 -0.67 20.15 -1.66
C GLU A 107 -1.21 19.91 -3.08
N SER A 108 -1.18 18.65 -3.52
CA SER A 108 -1.72 18.24 -4.82
C SER A 108 -3.23 18.43 -4.91
N ALA A 109 -3.95 18.20 -3.79
CA ALA A 109 -5.39 18.34 -3.75
C ALA A 109 -5.86 19.80 -3.88
N VAL A 110 -5.12 20.74 -3.29
CA VAL A 110 -5.33 22.18 -3.50
C VAL A 110 -5.01 22.58 -4.95
N ARG A 111 -3.96 22.01 -5.53
CA ARG A 111 -3.51 22.35 -6.88
C ARG A 111 -4.45 21.85 -7.98
N TRP A 112 -5.07 20.69 -7.80
CA TRP A 112 -5.91 20.03 -8.82
C TRP A 112 -7.23 19.49 -8.26
N PRO A 113 -8.09 20.33 -7.67
CA PRO A 113 -9.26 19.87 -6.90
C PRO A 113 -10.24 19.03 -7.72
N ASP A 114 -10.44 19.38 -8.99
CA ASP A 114 -11.42 18.73 -9.87
C ASP A 114 -10.87 17.53 -10.65
N LYS A 115 -9.55 17.27 -10.57
CA LYS A 115 -8.97 16.11 -11.25
C LYS A 115 -9.33 14.83 -10.50
N ILE A 116 -9.54 13.75 -11.26
CA ILE A 116 -9.74 12.41 -10.69
C ILE A 116 -8.45 11.96 -9.99
N ALA A 117 -8.56 11.65 -8.70
CA ALA A 117 -7.48 11.09 -7.90
C ALA A 117 -7.56 9.57 -7.86
N LEU A 118 -8.77 9.03 -7.70
CA LEU A 118 -9.01 7.58 -7.62
C LEU A 118 -10.18 7.18 -8.50
N GLU A 119 -10.05 6.02 -9.14
CA GLU A 119 -11.11 5.39 -9.90
C GLU A 119 -11.12 3.89 -9.61
N CYS A 120 -12.29 3.36 -9.25
CA CYS A 120 -12.50 1.93 -9.12
C CYS A 120 -12.78 1.35 -10.51
N GLY A 121 -11.87 0.54 -11.04
CA GLY A 121 -12.03 -0.07 -12.37
C GLY A 121 -13.23 -1.02 -12.51
N ILE A 122 -13.74 -1.57 -11.40
CA ILE A 122 -14.89 -2.48 -11.40
C ILE A 122 -16.21 -1.71 -11.30
N SER A 123 -16.33 -0.81 -10.32
CA SER A 123 -17.59 -0.08 -10.07
C SER A 123 -17.71 1.23 -10.86
N GLY A 124 -16.63 1.70 -11.48
CA GLY A 124 -16.58 3.01 -12.15
C GLY A 124 -16.64 4.20 -11.20
N ARG A 125 -16.69 3.98 -9.87
CA ARG A 125 -16.72 5.05 -8.86
C ARG A 125 -15.43 5.87 -8.95
N ARG A 126 -15.59 7.19 -8.96
CA ARG A 126 -14.50 8.15 -9.08
C ARG A 126 -14.49 9.10 -7.89
N TYR A 127 -13.29 9.42 -7.42
CA TYR A 127 -13.06 10.44 -6.42
C TYR A 127 -12.15 11.50 -7.05
N THR A 128 -12.57 12.76 -6.98
CA THR A 128 -11.69 13.87 -7.30
C THR A 128 -10.72 14.08 -6.14
N TYR A 129 -9.64 14.84 -6.36
CA TYR A 129 -8.76 15.23 -5.26
C TYR A 129 -9.52 15.95 -4.15
N ASN A 130 -10.48 16.83 -4.49
CA ASN A 130 -11.29 17.54 -3.50
C ASN A 130 -12.13 16.56 -2.66
N THR A 131 -12.89 15.66 -3.29
CA THR A 131 -13.74 14.72 -2.55
C THR A 131 -12.92 13.73 -1.72
N MET A 132 -11.79 13.25 -2.25
CA MET A 132 -10.87 12.41 -1.51
C MET A 132 -10.28 13.14 -0.30
N SER A 133 -9.83 14.40 -0.46
CA SER A 133 -9.25 15.17 0.64
C SER A 133 -10.23 15.43 1.78
N GLN A 134 -11.50 15.66 1.47
CA GLN A 134 -12.56 15.80 2.46
C GLN A 134 -12.80 14.48 3.19
N ALA A 135 -12.90 13.36 2.46
CA ALA A 135 -13.08 12.04 3.07
C ALA A 135 -11.91 11.66 4.00
N VAL A 136 -10.67 11.99 3.61
CA VAL A 136 -9.46 11.81 4.44
C VAL A 136 -9.57 12.61 5.73
N ARG A 137 -9.97 13.89 5.65
CA ARG A 137 -10.14 14.75 6.82
C ARG A 137 -11.18 14.20 7.79
N ARG A 138 -12.35 13.79 7.26
CA ARG A 138 -13.42 13.20 8.07
C ARG A 138 -12.99 11.91 8.73
N PHE A 139 -12.31 11.02 8.00
CA PHE A 139 -11.84 9.76 8.56
C PHE A 139 -10.84 9.96 9.71
N GLY A 140 -9.81 10.80 9.51
CA GLY A 140 -8.82 11.06 10.55
C GLY A 140 -9.37 11.81 11.76
N SER A 141 -10.30 12.75 11.54
CA SER A 141 -11.02 13.44 12.62
C SER A 141 -11.88 12.45 13.42
N ALA A 142 -12.62 11.57 12.74
CA ALA A 142 -13.42 10.53 13.39
C ALA A 142 -12.56 9.57 14.23
N LEU A 143 -11.37 9.17 13.76
CA LEU A 143 -10.43 8.37 14.56
C LEU A 143 -9.99 9.10 15.83
N THR A 144 -9.69 10.39 15.71
CA THR A 144 -9.34 11.23 16.86
C THR A 144 -10.51 11.31 17.86
N ARG A 145 -11.75 11.46 17.39
CA ARG A 145 -12.96 11.44 18.24
C ARG A 145 -13.21 10.09 18.91
N MET A 146 -12.84 8.99 18.25
CA MET A 146 -12.89 7.65 18.84
C MET A 146 -11.86 7.44 19.95
N GLY A 147 -10.98 8.43 20.19
CA GLY A 147 -9.99 8.41 21.26
C GLY A 147 -8.69 7.70 20.88
N PHE A 148 -8.36 7.61 19.59
CA PHE A 148 -7.03 7.20 19.15
C PHE A 148 -6.03 8.34 19.32
N ILE A 149 -4.82 7.99 19.76
CA ILE A 149 -3.73 8.95 19.98
C ILE A 149 -2.56 8.69 19.04
N GLN A 150 -1.71 9.70 18.88
CA GLN A 150 -0.51 9.60 18.05
C GLN A 150 0.39 8.46 18.53
N GLY A 151 0.92 7.68 17.59
CA GLY A 151 1.78 6.52 17.84
C GLY A 151 1.05 5.20 17.91
N GLU A 152 -0.28 5.19 18.07
CA GLU A 152 -1.08 3.98 17.96
C GLU A 152 -1.16 3.46 16.53
N VAL A 153 -1.16 2.15 16.33
CA VAL A 153 -1.07 1.54 15.00
C VAL A 153 -2.43 1.10 14.48
N MET A 154 -2.73 1.48 13.23
CA MET A 154 -3.89 0.98 12.48
C MET A 154 -3.47 -0.12 11.51
N GLY A 155 -4.08 -1.30 11.62
CA GLY A 155 -4.01 -2.36 10.62
C GLY A 155 -5.08 -2.16 9.54
N ILE A 156 -4.68 -2.08 8.28
CA ILE A 156 -5.59 -2.04 7.12
C ILE A 156 -5.57 -3.38 6.42
N ILE A 157 -6.71 -4.06 6.43
CA ILE A 157 -6.97 -5.38 5.84
C ILE A 157 -8.16 -5.24 4.90
N ALA A 158 -7.89 -4.72 3.70
CA ALA A 158 -8.92 -4.46 2.70
C ALA A 158 -8.42 -4.77 1.28
N PRO A 159 -9.30 -5.15 0.34
CA PRO A 159 -8.95 -5.29 -1.06
C PRO A 159 -8.64 -3.92 -1.69
N ASN A 160 -8.23 -3.93 -2.96
CA ASN A 160 -7.91 -2.71 -3.72
C ASN A 160 -9.17 -1.90 -4.03
N LEU A 161 -9.62 -1.12 -3.05
CA LEU A 161 -10.78 -0.23 -3.11
C LEU A 161 -10.35 1.23 -2.98
N PRO A 162 -11.11 2.19 -3.53
CA PRO A 162 -10.82 3.62 -3.37
C PRO A 162 -10.76 4.11 -1.92
N GLU A 163 -11.46 3.43 -1.00
CA GLU A 163 -11.49 3.77 0.42
C GLU A 163 -10.18 3.40 1.15
N PHE A 164 -9.37 2.51 0.58
CA PHE A 164 -8.06 2.12 1.14
C PHE A 164 -7.10 3.31 1.32
N PRO A 165 -6.79 4.12 0.29
CA PRO A 165 -5.94 5.29 0.47
C PRO A 165 -6.59 6.37 1.36
N ILE A 166 -7.93 6.44 1.40
CA ILE A 166 -8.63 7.36 2.32
C ILE A 166 -8.35 6.96 3.77
N ALA A 167 -8.50 5.67 4.10
CA ALA A 167 -8.20 5.15 5.43
C ALA A 167 -6.72 5.36 5.81
N MET A 168 -5.80 5.07 4.88
CA MET A 168 -4.37 5.24 5.09
C MET A 168 -3.98 6.71 5.37
N PHE A 169 -4.43 7.67 4.55
CA PHE A 169 -4.13 9.08 4.78
C PHE A 169 -4.86 9.64 6.00
N GLY A 170 -6.08 9.16 6.27
CA GLY A 170 -6.86 9.58 7.43
C GLY A 170 -6.20 9.13 8.74
N ALA A 171 -5.74 7.89 8.81
CA ALA A 171 -4.95 7.37 9.93
C ALA A 171 -3.64 8.15 10.12
N ALA A 172 -2.93 8.45 9.03
CA ALA A 172 -1.74 9.29 9.09
C ALA A 172 -2.03 10.70 9.64
N GLY A 173 -3.16 11.31 9.26
CA GLY A 173 -3.57 12.60 9.83
C GLY A 173 -4.08 12.54 11.28
N ALA A 174 -4.42 11.35 11.78
CA ALA A 174 -4.66 11.08 13.20
C ALA A 174 -3.36 10.74 13.98
N GLY A 175 -2.21 10.73 13.30
CA GLY A 175 -0.93 10.39 13.92
C GLY A 175 -0.67 8.91 14.09
N MET A 176 -1.47 8.06 13.44
CA MET A 176 -1.39 6.61 13.55
C MET A 176 -0.53 6.02 12.42
N PRO A 177 0.57 5.30 12.72
CA PRO A 177 1.25 4.48 11.72
C PRO A 177 0.31 3.40 11.18
N VAL A 178 0.52 3.03 9.91
CA VAL A 178 -0.39 2.13 9.19
C VAL A 178 0.34 0.84 8.83
N ALA A 179 -0.17 -0.30 9.30
CA ALA A 179 0.26 -1.62 8.89
C ALA A 179 -0.67 -2.16 7.79
N LEU A 180 -0.12 -2.56 6.65
CA LEU A 180 -0.90 -3.03 5.51
C LEU A 180 -0.80 -4.55 5.41
N VAL A 181 -1.95 -5.22 5.43
CA VAL A 181 -2.02 -6.68 5.38
C VAL A 181 -2.90 -7.13 4.21
N ASN A 182 -2.47 -8.21 3.55
CA ASN A 182 -3.25 -8.79 2.47
C ASN A 182 -4.56 -9.40 3.03
N PRO A 183 -5.74 -9.02 2.50
CA PRO A 183 -7.01 -9.57 2.97
C PRO A 183 -7.20 -11.08 2.71
N THR A 184 -6.35 -11.71 1.89
CA THR A 184 -6.44 -13.16 1.63
C THR A 184 -5.74 -14.03 2.67
N TYR A 185 -5.09 -13.43 3.67
CA TYR A 185 -4.42 -14.17 4.75
C TYR A 185 -5.41 -14.74 5.76
N THR A 186 -4.99 -15.80 6.44
CA THR A 186 -5.80 -16.40 7.51
C THR A 186 -5.83 -15.50 8.74
N ALA A 187 -6.82 -15.69 9.62
CA ALA A 187 -6.92 -14.93 10.86
C ALA A 187 -5.63 -15.05 11.71
N ASP A 188 -5.02 -16.23 11.80
CA ASP A 188 -3.77 -16.44 12.53
C ASP A 188 -2.58 -15.70 11.91
N GLU A 189 -2.51 -15.63 10.59
CA GLU A 189 -1.45 -14.91 9.88
C GLU A 189 -1.55 -13.40 10.09
N ILE A 190 -2.78 -12.87 10.01
CA ILE A 190 -3.05 -11.46 10.26
C ILE A 190 -2.78 -11.14 11.74
N ALA A 191 -3.29 -11.95 12.67
CA ALA A 191 -3.08 -11.75 14.10
C ALA A 191 -1.60 -11.72 14.47
N ARG A 192 -0.78 -12.61 13.92
CA ARG A 192 0.67 -12.61 14.16
C ARG A 192 1.32 -11.28 13.77
N GLN A 193 0.91 -10.71 12.64
CA GLN A 193 1.42 -9.41 12.18
C GLN A 193 0.91 -8.26 13.04
N MET A 194 -0.37 -8.28 13.41
CA MET A 194 -0.98 -7.25 14.24
C MET A 194 -0.42 -7.24 15.66
N THR A 195 -0.11 -8.42 16.23
CA THR A 195 0.56 -8.52 17.53
C THR A 195 1.98 -7.97 17.46
N LEU A 196 2.71 -8.22 16.36
CA LEU A 196 4.08 -7.73 16.20
C LEU A 196 4.18 -6.20 16.15
N VAL A 197 3.15 -5.55 15.60
CA VAL A 197 3.08 -4.08 15.47
C VAL A 197 2.19 -3.43 16.54
N GLU A 198 1.70 -4.22 17.50
CA GLU A 198 0.80 -3.78 18.57
C GLU A 198 -0.39 -2.96 18.04
N ALA A 199 -1.05 -3.45 16.97
CA ALA A 199 -2.17 -2.75 16.36
C ALA A 199 -3.31 -2.52 17.36
N THR A 200 -3.87 -1.31 17.39
CA THR A 200 -4.97 -0.95 18.29
C THR A 200 -6.29 -0.73 17.55
N CYS A 201 -6.24 -0.52 16.23
CA CYS A 201 -7.40 -0.42 15.37
C CYS A 201 -7.23 -1.31 14.14
N LEU A 202 -8.28 -2.01 13.73
CA LEU A 202 -8.34 -2.71 12.45
C LEU A 202 -9.33 -2.03 11.52
N PHE A 203 -9.00 -1.94 10.23
CA PHE A 203 -9.89 -1.47 9.18
C PHE A 203 -10.02 -2.55 8.12
N GLY A 204 -11.24 -2.85 7.68
CA GLY A 204 -11.48 -3.79 6.58
C GLY A 204 -12.89 -3.71 6.02
N VAL A 205 -13.26 -4.69 5.20
CA VAL A 205 -14.61 -4.75 4.60
C VAL A 205 -15.55 -5.62 5.43
N SER A 206 -16.85 -5.33 5.35
CA SER A 206 -17.88 -6.04 6.12
C SER A 206 -17.89 -7.55 5.93
N GLU A 207 -17.54 -8.02 4.73
CA GLU A 207 -17.45 -9.42 4.35
C GLU A 207 -16.36 -10.17 5.13
N MET A 208 -15.40 -9.44 5.70
CA MET A 208 -14.30 -9.97 6.50
C MET A 208 -14.52 -9.82 8.00
N ALA A 209 -15.69 -9.36 8.44
CA ALA A 209 -15.94 -9.04 9.85
C ALA A 209 -15.64 -10.21 10.79
N GLU A 210 -16.04 -11.43 10.45
CA GLU A 210 -15.75 -12.61 11.28
C GLU A 210 -14.25 -12.91 11.37
N THR A 211 -13.50 -12.72 10.28
CA THR A 211 -12.05 -12.85 10.30
C THR A 211 -11.40 -11.79 11.18
N LEU A 212 -11.85 -10.53 11.08
CA LEU A 212 -11.32 -9.43 11.89
C LEU A 212 -11.67 -9.56 13.38
N LYS A 213 -12.86 -10.07 13.70
CA LYS A 213 -13.25 -10.41 15.08
C LYS A 213 -12.35 -11.52 15.64
N ALA A 214 -12.07 -12.56 14.85
CA ALA A 214 -11.13 -13.62 15.24
C ALA A 214 -9.70 -13.06 15.46
N VAL A 215 -9.23 -12.16 14.60
CA VAL A 215 -7.95 -11.46 14.78
C VAL A 215 -7.94 -10.67 16.09
N ALA A 216 -9.00 -9.92 16.40
CA ALA A 216 -9.11 -9.15 17.64
C ALA A 216 -9.14 -10.04 18.90
N GLN A 217 -9.71 -11.25 18.82
CA GLN A 217 -9.65 -12.23 19.91
C GLN A 217 -8.22 -12.75 20.15
N LEU A 218 -7.43 -12.91 19.08
CA LEU A 218 -6.03 -13.35 19.15
C LEU A 218 -5.06 -12.21 19.50
N CYS A 219 -5.51 -10.95 19.35
CA CYS A 219 -4.68 -9.75 19.46
C CYS A 219 -5.31 -8.75 20.46
N PRO A 220 -5.06 -8.91 21.78
CA PRO A 220 -5.76 -8.15 22.82
C PRO A 220 -5.55 -6.63 22.79
N THR A 221 -4.54 -6.14 22.05
CA THR A 221 -4.27 -4.71 21.86
C THR A 221 -5.32 -4.05 20.98
N VAL A 222 -6.02 -4.80 20.14
CA VAL A 222 -7.05 -4.28 19.23
C VAL A 222 -8.28 -3.85 20.03
N ARG A 223 -8.54 -2.54 20.06
CA ARG A 223 -9.65 -1.94 20.79
C ARG A 223 -10.88 -1.71 19.91
N ARG A 224 -10.69 -1.52 18.61
CA ARG A 224 -11.78 -1.26 17.65
C ARG A 224 -11.53 -1.91 16.30
N ILE A 225 -12.63 -2.29 15.65
CA ILE A 225 -12.68 -2.71 14.26
C ILE A 225 -13.59 -1.75 13.52
N VAL A 226 -13.10 -1.17 12.42
CA VAL A 226 -13.83 -0.31 11.50
C VAL A 226 -14.12 -1.09 10.22
N LEU A 227 -15.40 -1.19 9.86
CA LEU A 227 -15.85 -1.93 8.68
C LEU A 227 -16.38 -0.98 7.61
N LEU A 228 -15.94 -1.22 6.38
CA LEU A 228 -16.52 -0.66 5.17
C LEU A 228 -17.64 -1.57 4.68
N GLY A 229 -18.88 -1.09 4.72
CA GLY A 229 -20.05 -1.85 4.27
C GLY A 229 -21.22 -1.72 5.26
N PRO A 230 -22.21 -2.62 5.23
CA PRO A 230 -23.27 -2.64 6.24
C PRO A 230 -22.71 -2.74 7.65
N SER A 231 -23.31 -1.97 8.57
CA SER A 231 -22.97 -1.99 9.99
C SER A 231 -23.17 -3.39 10.58
N GLN A 232 -22.28 -3.77 11.50
CA GLN A 232 -22.35 -5.04 12.22
C GLN A 232 -22.13 -4.82 13.71
N ASP A 233 -22.78 -5.65 14.53
CA ASP A 233 -22.71 -5.53 15.98
C ASP A 233 -21.27 -5.67 16.49
N GLY A 234 -20.87 -4.75 17.37
CA GLY A 234 -19.53 -4.68 17.96
C GLY A 234 -18.45 -4.05 17.07
N CYS A 235 -18.79 -3.63 15.84
CA CYS A 235 -17.86 -2.96 14.93
C CYS A 235 -18.32 -1.52 14.63
N ALA A 236 -17.36 -0.62 14.40
CA ALA A 236 -17.64 0.74 13.94
C ALA A 236 -17.88 0.74 12.43
N SER A 237 -18.82 1.57 11.97
CA SER A 237 -19.13 1.74 10.55
C SER A 237 -18.30 2.85 9.93
N TYR A 238 -17.65 2.57 8.81
CA TYR A 238 -16.96 3.58 8.01
C TYR A 238 -17.92 4.68 7.55
N GLN A 239 -19.15 4.32 7.16
CA GLN A 239 -20.16 5.26 6.69
C GLN A 239 -20.54 6.28 7.76
N ASP A 240 -20.59 5.87 9.04
CA ASP A 240 -20.88 6.76 10.15
C ASP A 240 -19.70 7.72 10.39
N MET A 241 -18.46 7.23 10.27
CA MET A 241 -17.26 8.06 10.34
C MET A 241 -17.21 9.11 9.21
N MET A 242 -17.80 8.83 8.05
CA MET A 242 -17.86 9.78 6.92
C MET A 242 -18.84 10.94 7.14
N GLN A 243 -19.65 10.89 8.20
CA GLN A 243 -20.54 11.98 8.61
C GLN A 243 -19.84 12.99 9.54
N ASP A 244 -18.60 12.71 9.96
CA ASP A 244 -17.80 13.63 10.78
C ASP A 244 -17.55 14.97 10.07
N SER A 245 -17.36 16.05 10.84
CA SER A 245 -17.06 17.38 10.32
C SER A 245 -15.65 17.53 9.74
N GLY A 246 -14.68 16.71 10.15
CA GLY A 246 -13.29 16.78 9.72
C GLY A 246 -12.44 17.85 10.42
N ASP A 247 -12.96 18.50 11.46
CA ASP A 247 -12.39 19.62 12.21
C ASP A 247 -11.22 19.25 13.13
N LEU A 248 -11.13 17.98 13.57
CA LEU A 248 -10.01 17.52 14.39
C LEU A 248 -8.83 16.99 13.55
N PHE A 249 -8.92 17.05 12.22
CA PHE A 249 -7.87 16.56 11.36
C PHE A 249 -6.64 17.48 11.39
N ASN A 250 -5.45 16.90 11.55
CA ASN A 250 -4.21 17.66 11.63
C ASN A 250 -3.30 17.39 10.41
N ASP A 251 -3.15 18.40 9.56
CA ASP A 251 -2.34 18.34 8.32
C ASP A 251 -0.82 18.32 8.58
N ASN A 252 -0.38 18.61 9.81
CA ASN A 252 1.01 18.83 10.16
C ASN A 252 1.63 17.73 11.01
N ILE A 253 0.93 16.61 11.23
CA ILE A 253 1.50 15.50 12.01
C ILE A 253 2.63 14.84 11.23
N LYS A 254 3.81 14.80 11.87
CA LYS A 254 4.93 13.96 11.44
C LYS A 254 4.72 12.56 12.02
N VAL A 255 4.12 11.69 11.24
CA VAL A 255 4.04 10.27 11.59
C VAL A 255 5.36 9.61 11.21
N GLY A 256 5.97 8.87 12.14
CA GLY A 256 7.00 7.91 11.80
C GLY A 256 6.38 6.89 10.85
N PHE A 257 6.67 6.99 9.56
CA PHE A 257 6.12 6.10 8.55
C PHE A 257 6.68 4.69 8.76
N VAL A 258 5.98 3.87 9.54
CA VAL A 258 6.26 2.44 9.65
C VAL A 258 5.45 1.73 8.57
N PHE A 259 5.98 1.66 7.37
CA PHE A 259 5.38 0.89 6.28
C PHE A 259 5.80 -0.58 6.44
N VAL A 260 5.11 -1.34 7.30
CA VAL A 260 5.33 -2.79 7.36
C VAL A 260 4.51 -3.44 6.27
N TRP A 261 5.14 -3.62 5.10
CA TRP A 261 4.56 -4.40 4.02
C TRP A 261 4.94 -5.86 4.22
N PHE A 262 4.07 -6.63 4.87
CA PHE A 262 4.30 -8.06 5.04
C PHE A 262 3.99 -8.80 3.73
N CYS A 263 4.99 -8.88 2.86
CA CYS A 263 4.99 -9.80 1.73
C CYS A 263 6.00 -10.92 2.05
N ASN A 264 5.56 -11.95 2.79
CA ASN A 264 6.27 -13.20 3.06
C ASN A 264 7.82 -13.14 3.03
N ALA A 265 8.45 -12.57 4.09
CA ALA A 265 9.72 -12.98 4.69
C ALA A 265 10.23 -11.89 5.66
N CYS A 266 10.67 -12.30 6.87
CA CYS A 266 11.40 -11.58 7.93
C CYS A 266 11.30 -10.05 8.00
N VAL A 267 10.68 -9.54 9.07
CA VAL A 267 10.67 -8.11 9.42
C VAL A 267 11.60 -7.86 10.61
N GLU A 268 12.60 -7.01 10.39
CA GLU A 268 13.39 -6.37 11.44
C GLU A 268 12.75 -5.01 11.76
N ILE A 269 12.28 -4.85 13.00
CA ILE A 269 11.62 -3.63 13.46
C ILE A 269 12.71 -2.61 13.78
N THR A 270 12.82 -1.55 12.99
CA THR A 270 13.62 -0.39 13.39
C THR A 270 12.72 0.57 14.15
N SER A 271 12.93 0.67 15.46
CA SER A 271 12.29 1.69 16.30
C SER A 271 12.78 3.09 15.90
N PRO A 272 11.91 4.11 15.88
CA PRO A 272 12.38 5.48 15.74
C PRO A 272 12.98 5.96 17.07
N PHE A 273 14.24 6.36 16.99
CA PHE A 273 14.93 7.39 17.79
C PHE A 273 14.39 7.72 19.19
N SER A 274 15.22 7.40 20.19
CA SER A 274 15.36 8.15 21.45
C SER A 274 16.15 9.43 21.22
#